data_AF-A0A7S2IGB2-F1
#
_entry.id   AF-A0A7S2IGB2-F1
#
_cell.length_a   1.000
_cell.length_b   1.000
_cell.length_c   1.000
_cell.angle_alpha   90.00
_cell.angle_beta   90.00
_cell.angle_gamma   90.00
#
_symmetry.space_group_name_H-M   'P 1'
#
loop_
_entity.id
_entity.type
_entity.pdbx_description
1 polymer ?
#
loop_
_entity_poly.entity_id
_entity_poly.type
_entity_poly.pdbx_seq_one_letter_code
_entity_poly.pdbx_strand_id
1 'polypeptide(L)'
;GDCPARLALPFWLSAVGALCSIGGFSQVSTTQEGSGWNVNLGSLMWAMEKGFYSAGAAFTVFAMIICEWLFSCIEGLRIFGCIFIGLGGGVLLGKVTEYFTSFDYNPVISIKDQGQTGPATVVIQGLSVGMFSTVPCAAILGFSILACAWLGGGYGIAIASV
;
A
#
# COMPACT_ATOMS: atom_id res chain seq x y z
N GLY A 1 25.82 6.27 -20.50
CA GLY A 1 25.90 4.86 -20.91
C GLY A 1 25.05 4.03 -19.99
N ASP A 2 23.78 4.42 -19.83
CA ASP A 2 23.05 4.19 -18.57
C ASP A 2 21.90 3.18 -18.73
N CYS A 3 21.84 2.53 -19.90
CA CYS A 3 20.90 1.46 -20.21
C CYS A 3 21.02 0.25 -19.26
N PRO A 4 22.22 -0.26 -18.91
CA PRO A 4 22.31 -1.40 -17.99
C PRO A 4 21.84 -1.04 -16.56
N ALA A 5 22.09 0.19 -16.12
CA ALA A 5 21.67 0.68 -14.80
C ALA A 5 20.13 0.72 -14.67
N ARG A 6 19.44 1.23 -15.68
CA ARG A 6 17.96 1.27 -15.70
C ARG A 6 17.33 -0.13 -15.75
N LEU A 7 17.99 -1.10 -16.38
CA LEU A 7 17.49 -2.47 -16.42
C LEU A 7 17.72 -3.22 -15.10
N ALA A 8 18.82 -2.94 -14.40
CA ALA A 8 19.19 -3.61 -13.16
C ALA A 8 18.38 -3.12 -11.95
N LEU A 9 17.97 -1.84 -11.92
CA LEU A 9 17.25 -1.22 -10.80
C LEU A 9 16.01 -2.01 -10.31
N PRO A 10 15.06 -2.47 -11.15
CA PRO A 10 13.90 -3.24 -10.68
C PRO A 10 14.30 -4.57 -10.03
N PHE A 11 15.32 -5.27 -10.54
CA PHE A 11 15.80 -6.51 -9.93
C PHE A 11 16.39 -6.29 -8.53
N TRP A 12 17.17 -5.23 -8.35
CA TRP A 12 17.72 -4.86 -7.04
C TRP A 12 16.63 -4.44 -6.06
N LEU A 13 15.65 -3.65 -6.51
CA LEU A 13 14.51 -3.24 -5.68
C LEU A 13 13.68 -4.45 -5.23
N SER A 14 13.35 -5.38 -6.13
CA SER A 14 12.60 -6.60 -5.74
C SER A 14 13.38 -7.49 -4.78
N ALA A 15 14.70 -7.65 -4.98
CA ALA A 15 15.55 -8.43 -4.07
C ALA A 15 15.59 -7.82 -2.67
N VAL A 16 15.78 -6.51 -2.57
CA VAL A 16 15.78 -5.80 -1.30
C VAL A 16 14.38 -5.77 -0.68
N GLY A 17 13.33 -5.61 -1.46
CA GLY A 17 11.94 -5.68 -1.00
C GLY A 17 11.63 -7.01 -0.33
N ALA A 18 12.08 -8.13 -0.92
CA ALA A 18 11.95 -9.46 -0.32
C ALA A 18 12.68 -9.56 1.03
N LEU A 19 13.92 -9.05 1.12
CA LEU A 19 14.69 -9.03 2.37
C LEU A 19 14.03 -8.15 3.45
N CYS A 20 13.54 -6.96 3.07
CA CYS A 20 12.83 -6.06 3.97
C CYS A 20 11.54 -6.71 4.49
N SER A 21 10.82 -7.45 3.64
CA SER A 21 9.60 -8.17 4.02
C SER A 21 9.88 -9.26 5.04
N ILE A 22 10.93 -10.07 4.85
CA ILE A 22 11.37 -11.09 5.82
C ILE A 22 11.67 -10.45 7.19
N GLY A 23 12.38 -9.32 7.19
CA GLY A 23 12.63 -8.53 8.40
C GLY A 23 11.35 -7.99 9.04
N GLY A 24 10.44 -7.45 8.24
CA GLY A 24 9.16 -6.89 8.69
C GLY A 24 8.24 -7.94 9.33
N PHE A 25 8.22 -9.17 8.81
CA PHE A 25 7.46 -10.27 9.41
C PHE A 25 7.95 -10.63 10.82
N SER A 26 9.26 -10.51 11.09
CA SER A 26 9.81 -10.80 12.41
C SER A 26 9.34 -9.83 13.50
N GLN A 27 8.89 -8.64 13.12
CA GLN A 27 8.43 -7.60 14.04
C GLN A 27 6.93 -7.71 14.39
N VAL A 28 6.18 -8.55 13.68
CA VAL A 28 4.75 -8.79 13.97
C VAL A 28 4.64 -9.77 15.13
N SER A 29 4.63 -9.23 16.35
CA SER A 29 4.34 -9.99 17.57
C SER A 29 2.87 -9.83 17.94
N THR A 30 2.11 -10.92 17.93
CA THR A 30 0.72 -10.96 18.41
C THR A 30 0.71 -11.07 19.94
N THR A 31 0.73 -9.94 20.64
CA THR A 31 0.68 -9.83 22.12
C THR A 31 -0.74 -10.01 22.69
N GLN A 32 -1.69 -10.60 21.96
CA GLN A 32 -3.05 -10.84 22.47
C GLN A 32 -3.25 -12.34 22.71
N GLU A 33 -3.30 -12.74 23.99
CA GLU A 33 -3.82 -14.05 24.40
C GLU A 33 -5.30 -14.12 24.03
N GLY A 34 -5.67 -15.12 23.20
CA GLY A 34 -7.05 -15.30 22.74
C GLY A 34 -7.99 -15.75 23.86
N SER A 35 -8.52 -14.81 24.64
CA SER A 35 -9.64 -15.07 25.55
C SER A 35 -10.98 -14.71 24.90
N GLY A 36 -11.53 -15.63 24.10
CA GLY A 36 -12.93 -15.61 23.64
C GLY A 36 -13.30 -14.57 22.56
N TRP A 37 -14.60 -14.53 22.20
CA TRP A 37 -15.24 -13.72 21.13
C TRP A 37 -15.17 -12.18 21.33
N ASN A 38 -14.26 -11.70 22.20
CA ASN A 38 -14.06 -10.30 22.57
C ASN A 38 -12.63 -9.84 22.25
N VAL A 39 -12.02 -10.44 21.22
CA VAL A 39 -10.72 -9.98 20.70
C VAL A 39 -10.93 -8.62 20.04
N ASN A 40 -10.18 -7.61 20.48
CA ASN A 40 -10.14 -6.30 19.84
C ASN A 40 -9.54 -6.46 18.44
N LEU A 41 -10.38 -6.67 17.43
CA LEU A 41 -9.97 -6.85 16.03
C LEU A 41 -9.16 -5.66 15.53
N GLY A 42 -9.47 -4.44 16.00
CA GLY A 42 -8.66 -3.25 15.74
C GLY A 42 -7.21 -3.36 16.24
N SER A 43 -6.97 -4.03 17.38
CA SER A 43 -5.59 -4.25 17.86
C SER A 43 -4.82 -5.27 17.02
N LEU A 44 -5.53 -6.21 16.39
CA LEU A 44 -4.94 -7.17 15.46
C LEU A 44 -4.61 -6.51 14.12
N MET A 45 -5.53 -5.69 13.58
CA MET A 45 -5.31 -4.89 12.39
C MET A 45 -4.10 -3.96 12.57
N TRP A 46 -4.02 -3.26 13.69
CA TRP A 46 -2.88 -2.40 14.01
C TRP A 46 -1.55 -3.16 14.10
N ALA A 47 -1.54 -4.38 14.65
CA ALA A 47 -0.34 -5.21 14.70
C ALA A 47 0.17 -5.57 13.29
N MET A 48 -0.74 -5.86 12.35
CA MET A 48 -0.38 -6.11 10.95
C MET A 48 0.09 -4.85 10.24
N GLU A 49 -0.60 -3.73 10.45
CA GLU A 49 -0.22 -2.44 9.88
C GLU A 49 1.18 -2.01 10.34
N LYS A 50 1.51 -2.19 11.62
CA LYS A 50 2.84 -1.88 12.14
C LYS A 50 3.93 -2.65 11.40
N GLY A 51 3.68 -3.92 11.07
CA GLY A 51 4.58 -4.74 10.24
C GLY A 51 4.75 -4.15 8.84
N PHE A 52 3.64 -3.84 8.17
CA PHE A 52 3.62 -3.23 6.84
C PHE A 52 4.35 -1.87 6.79
N TYR A 53 4.06 -0.97 7.72
CA TYR A 53 4.73 0.33 7.82
C TYR A 53 6.22 0.21 8.10
N SER A 54 6.62 -0.73 8.97
CA SER A 54 8.03 -0.96 9.28
C SER A 54 8.82 -1.50 8.07
N ALA A 55 8.23 -2.42 7.31
CA ALA A 55 8.82 -2.93 6.07
C ALA A 55 8.93 -1.84 5.00
N GLY A 56 7.89 -1.01 4.83
CA GLY A 56 7.90 0.12 3.88
C GLY A 56 8.94 1.19 4.24
N ALA A 57 9.11 1.50 5.53
CA ALA A 57 10.15 2.43 5.99
C ALA A 57 11.55 1.89 5.71
N ALA A 58 11.82 0.62 6.00
CA ALA A 58 13.09 -0.02 5.69
C ALA A 58 13.36 -0.03 4.17
N PHE A 59 12.37 -0.41 3.37
CA PHE A 59 12.46 -0.41 1.91
C PHE A 59 12.81 0.98 1.35
N THR A 60 12.19 2.03 1.87
CA THR A 60 12.47 3.42 1.44
C THR A 60 13.93 3.80 1.65
N VAL A 61 14.51 3.42 2.79
CA VAL A 61 15.92 3.70 3.11
C VAL A 61 16.86 2.94 2.16
N PHE A 62 16.61 1.65 1.92
CA PHE A 62 17.44 0.89 0.99
C PHE A 62 17.26 1.36 -0.47
N ALA A 63 16.06 1.75 -0.87
CA ALA A 63 15.79 2.31 -2.19
C ALA A 63 16.56 3.62 -2.43
N MET A 64 16.66 4.50 -1.41
CA MET A 64 17.54 5.69 -1.47
C MET A 64 18.99 5.30 -1.76
N ILE A 65 19.54 4.36 -0.99
CA ILE A 65 20.94 3.93 -1.12
C ILE A 65 21.20 3.37 -2.52
N ILE A 66 20.31 2.51 -3.05
CA ILE A 66 20.45 1.93 -4.39
C ILE A 66 20.39 3.02 -5.47
N CYS A 67 19.50 4.01 -5.33
CA CYS A 67 19.37 5.08 -6.32
C CYS A 67 20.62 5.98 -6.37
N GLU A 68 21.22 6.28 -5.23
CA GLU A 68 22.46 7.07 -5.17
C GLU A 68 23.70 6.30 -5.65
N TRP A 69 23.73 4.98 -5.47
CA TRP A 69 24.82 4.14 -5.97
C TRP A 69 24.78 3.93 -7.49
N LEU A 70 23.58 3.92 -8.07
CA LEU A 70 23.37 3.51 -9.46
C LEU A 70 23.21 4.70 -10.44
N PHE A 71 22.80 5.87 -9.96
CA PHE A 71 22.52 7.06 -10.80
C PHE A 71 23.24 8.31 -10.31
N SER A 72 23.43 9.28 -11.22
CA SER A 72 23.85 10.63 -10.85
C SER A 72 22.76 11.35 -10.04
N CYS A 73 23.17 12.22 -9.09
CA CYS A 73 22.33 12.84 -8.07
C CYS A 73 20.96 13.38 -8.55
N ILE A 74 20.90 14.08 -9.69
CA ILE A 74 19.63 14.64 -10.22
C ILE A 74 18.65 13.55 -10.69
N GLU A 75 19.14 12.55 -11.42
CA GLU A 75 18.28 11.52 -12.01
C GLU A 75 17.85 10.49 -10.96
N GLY A 76 18.76 10.17 -10.02
CA GLY A 76 18.48 9.29 -8.88
C GLY A 76 17.35 9.82 -7.99
N LEU A 77 17.33 11.14 -7.71
CA LEU A 77 16.27 11.77 -6.92
C LEU A 77 14.90 11.72 -7.62
N ARG A 78 14.87 11.86 -8.96
CA ARG A 78 13.61 11.77 -9.74
C ARG A 78 13.03 10.35 -9.72
N ILE A 79 13.88 9.34 -9.90
CA ILE A 79 13.48 7.92 -9.88
C ILE A 79 13.07 7.52 -8.46
N PHE A 80 13.85 7.91 -7.44
CA PHE A 80 13.49 7.70 -6.05
C PHE A 80 12.15 8.33 -5.70
N GLY A 81 11.89 9.56 -6.17
CA GLY A 81 10.60 10.22 -6.03
C GLY A 81 9.44 9.38 -6.58
N CYS A 82 9.62 8.70 -7.72
CA CYS A 82 8.61 7.80 -8.27
C CYS A 82 8.38 6.56 -7.38
N ILE A 83 9.45 5.96 -6.85
CA ILE A 83 9.36 4.82 -5.90
C ILE A 83 8.58 5.25 -4.64
N PHE A 84 8.90 6.42 -4.10
CA PHE A 84 8.24 6.94 -2.90
C PHE A 84 6.76 7.26 -3.14
N ILE A 85 6.42 7.83 -4.30
CA ILE A 85 5.03 8.07 -4.70
C ILE A 85 4.27 6.75 -4.87
N GLY A 86 4.89 5.74 -5.48
CA GLY A 86 4.32 4.39 -5.62
C GLY A 86 4.03 3.75 -4.25
N LEU A 87 5.03 3.73 -3.37
CA LEU A 87 4.89 3.20 -2.01
C LEU A 87 3.82 3.96 -1.21
N GLY A 88 3.86 5.30 -1.23
CA GLY A 88 2.88 6.15 -0.54
C GLY A 88 1.47 5.97 -1.10
N GLY A 89 1.33 5.84 -2.42
CA GLY A 89 0.07 5.52 -3.08
C GLY A 89 -0.49 4.17 -2.65
N GLY A 90 0.36 3.15 -2.55
CA GLY A 90 -0.01 1.82 -2.07
C GLY A 90 -0.47 1.82 -0.61
N VAL A 91 0.23 2.55 0.27
CA VAL A 91 -0.17 2.75 1.67
C VAL A 91 -1.55 3.42 1.77
N LEU A 92 -1.76 4.50 1.01
CA LEU A 92 -3.05 5.21 0.97
C LEU A 92 -4.17 4.30 0.45
N LEU A 93 -3.91 3.51 -0.59
CA LEU A 93 -4.85 2.51 -1.10
C LEU A 93 -5.20 1.46 -0.06
N GLY A 94 -4.21 1.00 0.71
CA GLY A 94 -4.42 0.10 1.85
C GLY A 94 -5.39 0.69 2.87
N LYS A 95 -5.18 1.97 3.24
CA LYS A 95 -6.05 2.68 4.19
C LYS A 95 -7.47 2.92 3.68
N VAL A 96 -7.62 3.26 2.41
CA VAL A 96 -8.94 3.37 1.79
C VAL A 96 -9.63 2.00 1.79
N THR A 97 -8.92 0.94 1.43
CA THR A 97 -9.47 -0.42 1.44
C THR A 97 -9.89 -0.84 2.85
N GLU A 98 -9.08 -0.54 3.87
CA GLU A 98 -9.40 -0.77 5.28
C GLU A 98 -10.70 -0.05 5.68
N TYR A 99 -10.86 1.22 5.28
CA TYR A 99 -12.07 2.00 5.58
C TYR A 99 -13.36 1.39 5.01
N PHE A 100 -13.29 0.81 3.81
CA PHE A 100 -14.46 0.18 3.18
C PHE A 100 -14.67 -1.29 3.58
N THR A 101 -13.73 -1.91 4.30
CA THR A 101 -13.78 -3.35 4.63
C THR A 101 -13.81 -3.65 6.13
N SER A 102 -13.33 -2.76 6.99
CA SER A 102 -13.36 -2.95 8.44
C SER A 102 -14.75 -2.68 9.04
N PHE A 103 -15.13 -3.53 10.00
CA PHE A 103 -16.42 -3.50 10.69
C PHE A 103 -16.62 -2.28 11.59
N ASP A 104 -15.54 -1.55 11.89
CA ASP A 104 -15.54 -0.38 12.75
C ASP A 104 -15.95 0.90 11.99
N TYR A 105 -15.96 0.87 10.65
CA TYR A 105 -16.25 2.05 9.83
C TYR A 105 -17.67 2.07 9.27
N ASN A 106 -18.18 3.30 9.07
CA ASN A 106 -19.53 3.59 8.57
C ASN A 106 -19.95 2.80 7.31
N PRO A 107 -19.11 2.57 6.28
CA PRO A 107 -19.53 1.85 5.09
C PRO A 107 -20.01 0.44 5.40
N VAL A 108 -19.28 -0.30 6.25
CA VAL A 108 -19.61 -1.68 6.63
C VAL A 108 -20.75 -1.71 7.64
N ILE A 109 -20.79 -0.76 8.58
CA ILE A 109 -21.90 -0.60 9.53
C ILE A 109 -23.23 -0.37 8.77
N SER A 110 -23.22 0.44 7.71
CA SER A 110 -24.42 0.69 6.90
C SER A 110 -24.96 -0.59 6.24
N ILE A 111 -24.08 -1.50 5.81
CA ILE A 111 -24.45 -2.79 5.22
C ILE A 111 -25.05 -3.70 6.29
N LYS A 112 -24.44 -3.74 7.48
CA LYS A 112 -24.95 -4.50 8.62
C LYS A 112 -26.35 -4.06 9.02
N ASP A 113 -26.61 -2.76 9.06
CA ASP A 113 -27.92 -2.22 9.43
C ASP A 113 -29.02 -2.58 8.43
N GLN A 114 -28.69 -2.67 7.13
CA GLN A 114 -29.60 -3.21 6.12
C GLN A 114 -29.92 -4.70 6.32
N GLY A 115 -29.17 -5.42 7.16
CA GLY A 115 -29.49 -6.79 7.57
C GLY A 115 -30.83 -6.92 8.28
N GLN A 116 -31.34 -5.84 8.90
CA GLN A 116 -32.64 -5.85 9.56
C GLN A 116 -33.81 -5.90 8.57
N THR A 117 -33.62 -5.46 7.33
CA THR A 117 -34.66 -5.39 6.30
C THR A 117 -34.70 -6.62 5.38
N GLY A 118 -33.67 -7.48 5.45
CA GLY A 118 -33.62 -8.78 4.78
C GLY A 118 -32.30 -9.04 4.05
N PRO A 119 -32.09 -10.26 3.51
CA PRO A 119 -30.85 -10.61 2.82
C PRO A 119 -30.67 -9.87 1.49
N ALA A 120 -31.76 -9.51 0.81
CA ALA A 120 -31.71 -8.83 -0.48
C ALA A 120 -31.16 -7.39 -0.36
N THR A 121 -31.54 -6.67 0.68
CA THR A 121 -31.11 -5.28 0.93
C THR A 121 -29.63 -5.22 1.33
N VAL A 122 -29.12 -6.22 2.04
CA VAL A 122 -27.67 -6.37 2.32
C VAL A 122 -26.86 -6.48 1.04
N VAL A 123 -27.31 -7.30 0.07
CA VAL A 123 -26.61 -7.48 -1.21
C VAL A 123 -26.60 -6.18 -2.02
N ILE A 124 -27.75 -5.49 -2.10
CA ILE A 124 -27.86 -4.22 -2.82
C ILE A 124 -26.98 -3.14 -2.18
N GLN A 125 -26.99 -3.03 -0.85
CA GLN A 125 -26.16 -2.07 -0.13
C GLN A 125 -24.67 -2.40 -0.27
N GLY A 126 -24.30 -3.68 -0.18
CA GLY A 126 -22.92 -4.13 -0.37
C GLY A 126 -22.39 -3.81 -1.77
N LEU A 127 -23.18 -4.07 -2.81
CA LEU A 127 -22.84 -3.69 -4.20
C LEU A 127 -22.68 -2.17 -4.35
N SER A 128 -23.59 -1.40 -3.75
CA SER A 128 -23.55 0.07 -3.80
C SER A 128 -22.27 0.61 -3.14
N VAL A 129 -21.96 0.16 -1.93
CA VAL A 129 -20.73 0.56 -1.21
C VAL A 129 -19.48 0.12 -1.97
N GLY A 130 -19.47 -1.08 -2.55
CA GLY A 130 -18.37 -1.56 -3.39
C GLY A 130 -18.12 -0.67 -4.60
N MET A 131 -19.18 -0.23 -5.30
CA MET A 131 -19.05 0.73 -6.40
C MET A 131 -18.50 2.08 -5.93
N PHE A 132 -18.94 2.59 -4.79
CA PHE A 132 -18.42 3.85 -4.23
C PHE A 132 -16.94 3.76 -3.82
N SER A 133 -16.48 2.62 -3.33
CA SER A 133 -15.07 2.40 -2.95
C SER A 133 -14.09 2.57 -4.11
N THR A 134 -14.55 2.38 -5.36
CA THR A 134 -13.69 2.53 -6.54
C THR A 134 -13.26 3.97 -6.81
N VAL A 135 -14.05 4.97 -6.39
CA VAL A 135 -13.78 6.40 -6.65
C VAL A 135 -12.48 6.88 -6.00
N PRO A 136 -12.28 6.73 -4.67
CA PRO A 136 -11.02 7.13 -4.03
C PRO A 136 -9.84 6.29 -4.55
N CYS A 137 -10.02 4.99 -4.79
CA CYS A 137 -8.99 4.13 -5.36
C CYS A 137 -8.52 4.63 -6.74
N ALA A 138 -9.46 4.96 -7.64
CA ALA A 138 -9.15 5.49 -8.96
C ALA A 138 -8.45 6.86 -8.89
N ALA A 139 -8.87 7.73 -7.97
CA ALA A 139 -8.26 9.03 -7.77
C ALA A 139 -6.79 8.93 -7.29
N ILE A 140 -6.51 8.04 -6.34
CA ILE A 140 -5.15 7.80 -5.82
C ILE A 140 -4.24 7.26 -6.94
N LEU A 141 -4.72 6.27 -7.71
CA LEU A 141 -3.98 5.70 -8.83
C LEU A 141 -3.72 6.75 -9.92
N GLY A 142 -4.75 7.52 -10.30
CA GLY A 142 -4.62 8.58 -11.30
C GLY A 142 -3.60 9.63 -10.90
N PHE A 143 -3.62 10.08 -9.64
CA PHE A 143 -2.64 11.02 -9.11
C PHE A 143 -1.22 10.44 -9.12
N SER A 144 -1.04 9.19 -8.67
CA SER A 144 0.26 8.51 -8.66
C SER A 144 0.85 8.40 -10.08
N ILE A 145 0.04 8.02 -11.07
CA ILE A 145 0.46 7.93 -12.47
C ILE A 145 0.88 9.30 -13.00
N LEU A 146 0.08 10.34 -12.78
CA LEU A 146 0.39 11.70 -13.27
C LEU A 146 1.67 12.26 -12.63
N ALA A 147 1.85 12.05 -11.32
CA ALA A 147 3.03 12.50 -10.61
C ALA A 147 4.29 11.76 -11.13
N CYS A 148 4.24 10.44 -11.25
CA CYS A 148 5.35 9.63 -11.76
C CYS A 148 5.66 9.94 -13.24
N ALA A 149 4.64 10.22 -14.06
CA ALA A 149 4.80 10.62 -15.46
C ALA A 149 5.61 11.91 -15.57
N TRP A 150 5.36 12.89 -14.69
CA TRP A 150 6.08 14.16 -14.69
C TRP A 150 7.53 14.02 -14.20
N LEU A 151 7.75 13.16 -13.19
CA LEU A 151 9.09 12.95 -12.63
C LEU A 151 9.99 12.10 -13.53
N GLY A 152 9.52 10.93 -14.00
CA GLY A 152 10.36 9.91 -14.64
C GLY A 152 9.81 9.35 -15.96
N GLY A 153 8.74 9.94 -16.51
CA GLY A 153 8.11 9.47 -17.74
C GLY A 153 7.62 8.02 -17.62
N GLY A 154 7.63 7.29 -18.74
CA GLY A 154 7.18 5.88 -18.77
C GLY A 154 8.00 4.95 -17.86
N TYR A 155 9.30 5.21 -17.71
CA TYR A 155 10.16 4.43 -16.81
C TYR A 155 9.80 4.69 -15.34
N GLY A 156 9.55 5.95 -14.97
CA GLY A 156 9.11 6.31 -13.61
C GLY A 156 7.79 5.63 -13.21
N ILE A 157 6.82 5.59 -14.14
CA ILE A 157 5.54 4.87 -13.91
C ILE A 157 5.78 3.37 -13.69
N ALA A 158 6.64 2.75 -14.51
CA ALA A 158 6.95 1.33 -14.37
C ALA A 158 7.64 1.03 -13.04
N ILE A 159 8.61 1.86 -12.63
CA ILE A 159 9.33 1.67 -11.37
C ILE A 159 8.44 1.94 -10.15
N ALA A 160 7.49 2.87 -10.22
CA ALA A 160 6.54 3.12 -9.13
C ALA A 160 5.60 1.92 -8.84
N SER A 161 5.51 0.96 -9.76
CA SER A 161 4.68 -0.25 -9.61
C SER A 161 5.43 -1.44 -9.00
N VAL A 162 6.74 -1.33 -8.79
CA VAL A 162 7.63 -2.36 -8.22
C VAL A 162 7.61 -2.28 -6.70
#